data_AF-A0A5C6C640-F1
#
_entry.id   AF-A0A5C6C640-F1
#
_cell.length_a   1.000
_cell.length_b   1.000
_cell.length_c   1.000
_cell.angle_alpha   90.00
_cell.angle_beta   90.00
_cell.angle_gamma   90.00
#
_symmetry.space_group_name_H-M   'P 1'
#
loop_
_entity.id
_entity.type
_entity.pdbx_description
1 polymer ?
#
loop_
_entity_poly.entity_id
_entity_poly.type
_entity_poly.pdbx_seq_one_letter_code
_entity_poly.pdbx_strand_id
1 'polypeptide(L)'
;MRLFGKFSVAMAAVGYFAFVSGCSKPEVPPAAPVEVVADDHGHDDDHGHSHDEGGHDHGHDHGDAKMIDAKEAGLDAGALVHLDEVAVPKNYSDAVAMLAGMRDKIRDGFAAGNVEEADGPLHEVGHLLEGIETLVEASAMSEDQKSQAMKAIETLFDSFGEVDARVHDAKGEAGKEYTEVAKSVDAAVKTLSDLADAAKK
;
A
#
# COMPACT_ATOMS: atom_id res chain seq x y z
N MET A 1 -21.90 33.98 50.86
CA MET A 1 -20.45 34.20 51.09
C MET A 1 -19.71 33.31 50.08
N ARG A 2 -19.23 33.81 48.93
CA ARG A 2 -17.89 34.42 48.67
C ARG A 2 -16.78 33.60 49.38
N LEU A 3 -15.78 33.04 48.71
CA LEU A 3 -14.80 33.72 47.85
C LEU A 3 -14.21 32.83 46.74
N PHE A 4 -13.95 33.50 45.61
CA PHE A 4 -13.15 33.08 44.46
C PHE A 4 -11.64 33.08 44.79
N GLY A 5 -10.88 32.10 44.28
CA GLY A 5 -9.42 32.15 44.20
C GLY A 5 -8.97 32.31 42.75
N LYS A 6 -8.63 33.54 42.36
CA LYS A 6 -8.01 33.91 41.09
C LYS A 6 -6.49 33.84 41.26
N PHE A 7 -5.77 33.23 40.31
CA PHE A 7 -4.35 33.52 40.12
C PHE A 7 -4.13 34.15 38.74
N SER A 8 -3.33 35.21 38.78
CA SER A 8 -3.19 36.26 37.79
C SER A 8 -2.43 35.86 36.54
N VAL A 9 -2.90 36.41 35.42
CA VAL A 9 -2.16 36.65 34.19
C VAL A 9 -1.05 37.67 34.44
N ALA A 10 0.14 37.42 33.89
CA ALA A 10 1.14 38.45 33.60
C ALA A 10 1.38 38.47 32.09
N MET A 11 1.15 39.63 31.50
CA MET A 11 1.26 39.94 30.07
C MET A 11 2.48 40.83 29.83
N ALA A 12 2.84 40.93 28.54
CA ALA A 12 3.72 41.92 27.87
C ALA A 12 5.21 41.56 27.76
N ALA A 13 5.92 41.80 26.66
CA ALA A 13 5.69 42.71 25.52
C ALA A 13 6.36 42.15 24.23
N VAL A 14 5.70 42.16 23.07
CA VAL A 14 5.78 43.15 21.96
C VAL A 14 7.16 43.24 21.28
N GLY A 15 7.18 42.94 19.98
CA GLY A 15 8.29 43.22 19.07
C GLY A 15 7.92 42.91 17.61
N TYR A 16 7.33 43.89 16.95
CA TYR A 16 6.84 43.90 15.56
C TYR A 16 8.00 43.98 14.55
N PHE A 17 7.99 43.16 13.49
CA PHE A 17 8.61 43.51 12.21
C PHE A 17 7.73 43.03 11.05
N ALA A 18 7.38 43.98 10.19
CA ALA A 18 6.53 43.79 9.02
C ALA A 18 7.37 43.61 7.75
N PHE A 19 6.83 42.80 6.84
CA PHE A 19 6.90 42.86 5.37
C PHE A 19 8.27 42.81 4.67
N VAL A 20 8.49 41.72 3.91
CA VAL A 20 8.75 41.80 2.46
C VAL A 20 8.09 40.62 1.76
N SER A 21 7.14 40.92 0.87
CA SER A 21 6.61 39.99 -0.13
C SER A 21 7.69 39.71 -1.19
N GLY A 22 8.06 38.45 -1.38
CA GLY A 22 8.95 38.02 -2.45
C GLY A 22 8.41 36.75 -3.13
N CYS A 23 7.74 36.93 -4.26
CA CYS A 23 7.41 35.83 -5.16
C CYS A 23 8.70 35.33 -5.83
N SER A 24 9.34 34.30 -5.27
CA SER A 24 10.37 33.55 -5.99
C SER A 24 9.69 32.41 -6.75
N LYS A 25 9.32 32.70 -8.00
CA LYS A 25 9.02 31.70 -9.01
C LYS A 25 10.34 30.93 -9.26
N PRO A 26 10.39 29.59 -9.16
CA PRO A 26 11.56 28.86 -9.63
C PRO A 26 11.63 29.02 -11.15
N GLU A 27 12.69 29.65 -11.61
CA GLU A 27 13.02 29.75 -13.03
C GLU A 27 13.42 28.36 -13.51
N VAL A 28 12.56 27.73 -14.29
CA VAL A 28 12.85 26.45 -14.94
C VAL A 28 13.91 26.73 -16.01
N PRO A 29 15.10 26.10 -15.97
CA PRO A 29 16.08 26.24 -17.03
C PRO A 29 15.47 25.71 -18.35
N PRO A 30 15.73 26.35 -19.51
CA PRO A 30 15.24 25.85 -20.79
C PRO A 30 15.83 24.46 -21.06
N ALA A 31 14.96 23.51 -21.39
CA ALA A 31 15.36 22.19 -21.87
C ALA A 31 16.24 22.36 -23.13
N ALA A 32 17.43 21.75 -23.10
CA ALA A 32 18.24 21.61 -24.30
C ALA A 32 17.48 20.75 -25.33
N PRO A 33 17.52 21.10 -26.63
CA PRO A 33 16.94 20.25 -27.66
C PRO A 33 17.72 18.94 -27.74
N VAL A 34 17.03 17.83 -27.50
CA VAL A 34 17.53 16.50 -27.83
C VAL A 34 17.43 16.39 -29.35
N GLU A 35 18.58 16.27 -30.03
CA GLU A 35 18.62 15.94 -31.44
C GLU A 35 17.96 14.57 -31.64
N VAL A 36 16.90 14.58 -32.46
CA VAL A 36 16.26 13.39 -32.97
C VAL A 36 17.17 12.86 -34.07
N VAL A 37 17.96 11.84 -33.79
CA VAL A 37 18.59 11.04 -34.84
C VAL A 37 17.62 9.93 -35.16
N ALA A 38 16.97 10.06 -36.32
CA ALA A 38 16.22 8.99 -36.92
C ALA A 38 17.19 7.89 -37.35
N ASP A 39 17.02 6.69 -36.82
CA ASP A 39 17.54 5.48 -37.45
C ASP A 39 16.35 4.61 -37.85
N ASP A 40 16.10 4.67 -39.16
CA ASP A 40 15.13 3.92 -39.93
C ASP A 40 15.69 2.53 -40.17
N HIS A 41 15.24 1.52 -39.42
CA HIS A 41 15.44 0.11 -39.77
C HIS A 41 14.09 -0.62 -39.73
N GLY A 42 13.37 -0.52 -40.85
CA GLY A 42 12.27 -1.43 -41.14
C GLY A 42 12.80 -2.85 -41.33
N HIS A 43 12.16 -3.79 -40.62
CA HIS A 43 12.09 -5.18 -41.04
C HIS A 43 10.66 -5.67 -40.81
N ASP A 44 9.91 -5.71 -41.92
CA ASP A 44 8.79 -6.64 -42.11
C ASP A 44 9.35 -8.05 -41.95
N ASP A 45 8.90 -8.77 -40.92
CA ASP A 45 8.86 -10.23 -40.95
C ASP A 45 7.50 -10.67 -40.40
N ASP A 46 6.64 -10.90 -41.39
CA ASP A 46 5.37 -11.62 -41.33
C ASP A 46 5.60 -13.02 -40.76
N HIS A 47 5.19 -13.23 -39.50
CA HIS A 47 5.03 -14.56 -38.94
C HIS A 47 3.66 -14.70 -38.28
N GLY A 48 2.66 -14.92 -39.13
CA GLY A 48 1.39 -15.51 -38.73
C GLY A 48 1.60 -16.88 -38.07
N HIS A 49 1.34 -16.95 -36.77
CA HIS A 49 1.18 -18.22 -36.06
C HIS A 49 -0.31 -18.56 -35.97
N SER A 50 -0.74 -19.44 -36.87
CA SER A 50 -1.94 -20.25 -36.72
C SER A 50 -1.76 -21.17 -35.50
N HIS A 51 -2.63 -21.04 -34.50
CA HIS A 51 -2.79 -22.04 -33.45
C HIS A 51 -3.48 -23.27 -34.03
N ASP A 52 -2.69 -24.28 -34.41
CA ASP A 52 -3.15 -25.66 -34.55
C ASP A 52 -3.12 -26.32 -33.17
N GLU A 53 -4.27 -26.90 -32.79
CA GLU A 53 -4.51 -27.67 -31.57
C GLU A 53 -3.68 -28.96 -31.59
N GLY A 54 -2.40 -28.85 -31.22
CA GLY A 54 -1.51 -29.98 -31.00
C GLY A 54 -0.96 -29.94 -29.59
N GLY A 55 -1.29 -30.93 -28.76
CA GLY A 55 -0.82 -31.04 -27.38
C GLY A 55 0.70 -30.94 -27.28
N HIS A 56 1.18 -29.88 -26.64
CA HIS A 56 2.60 -29.70 -26.36
C HIS A 56 2.92 -30.39 -25.03
N ASP A 57 3.45 -31.60 -25.16
CA ASP A 57 4.21 -32.29 -24.12
C ASP A 57 5.43 -31.45 -23.76
N HIS A 58 5.37 -30.76 -22.62
CA HIS A 58 6.52 -30.10 -22.02
C HIS A 58 7.33 -31.12 -21.22
N GLY A 59 8.07 -31.96 -21.94
CA GLY A 59 9.17 -32.75 -21.39
C GLY A 59 10.31 -31.85 -20.93
N HIS A 60 10.16 -31.25 -19.75
CA HIS A 60 11.27 -30.64 -19.03
C HIS A 60 12.04 -31.76 -18.32
N ASP A 61 13.21 -32.10 -18.86
CA ASP A 61 14.14 -33.08 -18.30
C ASP A 61 14.68 -32.58 -16.96
N HIS A 62 14.02 -33.00 -15.87
CA HIS A 62 14.54 -32.89 -14.52
C HIS A 62 15.49 -34.06 -14.27
N GLY A 63 16.78 -33.87 -14.59
CA GLY A 63 17.82 -34.86 -14.35
C GLY A 63 17.76 -35.47 -12.95
N ASP A 64 17.71 -36.81 -12.88
CA ASP A 64 17.86 -37.70 -11.72
C ASP A 64 17.30 -37.23 -10.36
N ALA A 65 16.27 -36.41 -10.35
CA ALA A 65 15.49 -36.18 -9.14
C ALA A 65 14.67 -37.44 -8.89
N LYS A 66 15.01 -38.20 -7.83
CA LYS A 66 14.14 -39.27 -7.34
C LYS A 66 12.77 -38.66 -7.05
N MET A 67 11.80 -38.96 -7.91
CA MET A 67 10.40 -38.67 -7.67
C MET A 67 10.03 -39.39 -6.36
N ILE A 68 9.86 -38.63 -5.28
CA ILE A 68 9.35 -39.17 -4.03
C ILE A 68 7.87 -39.44 -4.27
N ASP A 69 7.46 -40.70 -4.22
CA ASP A 69 6.05 -41.05 -4.24
C ASP A 69 5.39 -40.43 -3.01
N ALA A 70 4.56 -39.41 -3.22
CA ALA A 70 3.90 -38.68 -2.14
C ALA A 70 3.07 -39.61 -1.25
N LYS A 71 2.49 -40.66 -1.83
CA LYS A 71 1.70 -41.66 -1.11
C LYS A 71 2.60 -42.58 -0.27
N GLU A 72 3.78 -42.95 -0.77
CA GLU A 72 4.80 -43.71 -0.02
C GLU A 72 5.45 -42.86 1.09
N ALA A 73 5.57 -41.55 0.88
CA ALA A 73 6.02 -40.58 1.88
C ALA A 73 4.94 -40.23 2.92
N GLY A 74 3.73 -40.80 2.82
CA GLY A 74 2.62 -40.52 3.73
C GLY A 74 2.04 -39.11 3.61
N LEU A 75 2.27 -38.43 2.49
CA LEU A 75 1.76 -37.11 2.16
C LEU A 75 0.49 -37.27 1.32
N ASP A 76 -0.68 -37.25 1.95
CA ASP A 76 -1.96 -37.23 1.25
C ASP A 76 -2.51 -35.80 1.16
N ALA A 77 -3.28 -35.51 0.10
CA ALA A 77 -3.89 -34.18 -0.09
C ALA A 77 -4.87 -33.79 1.02
N GLY A 78 -5.37 -34.75 1.81
CA GLY A 78 -6.18 -34.52 3.01
C GLY A 78 -5.36 -34.20 4.26
N ALA A 79 -4.05 -34.42 4.25
CA ALA A 79 -3.11 -33.90 5.24
C ALA A 79 -2.67 -32.45 4.96
N LEU A 80 -3.12 -31.87 3.84
CA LEU A 80 -3.04 -30.43 3.63
C LEU A 80 -3.93 -29.77 4.69
N VAL A 81 -3.29 -29.22 5.71
CA VAL A 81 -3.93 -28.33 6.68
C VAL A 81 -4.64 -27.27 5.84
N HIS A 82 -5.98 -27.26 5.85
CA HIS A 82 -6.71 -26.13 5.32
C HIS A 82 -6.32 -24.97 6.21
N LEU A 83 -5.41 -24.13 5.71
CA LEU A 83 -5.08 -22.86 6.35
C LEU A 83 -6.42 -22.16 6.57
N ASP A 84 -6.70 -21.76 7.81
CA ASP A 84 -7.96 -21.12 8.17
C ASP A 84 -8.25 -20.03 7.13
N GLU A 85 -9.44 -20.11 6.51
CA GLU A 85 -9.86 -19.17 5.48
C GLU A 85 -9.80 -17.76 6.08
N VAL A 86 -8.82 -16.96 5.65
CA VAL A 86 -8.71 -15.56 6.05
C VAL A 86 -10.05 -14.92 5.69
N ALA A 87 -10.78 -14.44 6.69
CA ALA A 87 -12.13 -13.94 6.51
C ALA A 87 -12.12 -12.74 5.56
N VAL A 88 -12.37 -12.97 4.27
CA VAL A 88 -12.39 -11.93 3.25
C VAL A 88 -13.59 -11.03 3.50
N PRO A 89 -13.39 -9.71 3.71
CA PRO A 89 -14.49 -8.79 3.89
C PRO A 89 -15.42 -8.78 2.66
N LYS A 90 -16.73 -8.90 2.89
CA LYS A 90 -17.72 -9.00 1.80
C LYS A 90 -18.22 -7.65 1.28
N ASN A 91 -17.90 -6.58 2.00
CA ASN A 91 -18.32 -5.23 1.66
C ASN A 91 -17.27 -4.20 2.08
N TYR A 92 -17.35 -3.02 1.46
CA TYR A 92 -16.39 -1.94 1.64
C TYR A 92 -16.27 -1.46 3.10
N SER A 93 -17.38 -1.33 3.83
CA SER A 93 -17.34 -0.84 5.22
C SER A 93 -16.61 -1.82 6.14
N ASP A 94 -16.84 -3.12 5.99
CA ASP A 94 -16.17 -4.14 6.80
C ASP A 94 -14.68 -4.22 6.44
N ALA A 95 -14.34 -4.07 5.16
CA ALA A 95 -12.96 -4.06 4.69
C ALA A 95 -12.17 -2.88 5.27
N VAL A 96 -12.75 -1.68 5.27
CA VAL A 96 -12.13 -0.48 5.83
C VAL A 96 -12.01 -0.56 7.36
N ALA A 97 -12.98 -1.17 8.04
CA ALA A 97 -12.87 -1.41 9.49
C ALA A 97 -11.74 -2.39 9.83
N MET A 98 -11.60 -3.46 9.03
CA MET A 98 -10.48 -4.41 9.15
C MET A 98 -9.13 -3.72 8.89
N LEU A 99 -9.07 -2.85 7.87
CA LEU A 99 -7.87 -2.08 7.53
C LEU A 99 -7.45 -1.16 8.68
N ALA A 100 -8.40 -0.45 9.29
CA ALA A 100 -8.11 0.39 10.45
C ALA A 100 -7.53 -0.42 11.62
N GLY A 101 -8.06 -1.63 11.86
CA GLY A 101 -7.54 -2.55 12.86
C GLY A 101 -6.14 -3.09 12.53
N MET A 102 -5.86 -3.44 11.27
CA MET A 102 -4.51 -3.82 10.84
C MET A 102 -3.52 -2.66 11.00
N ARG A 103 -3.89 -1.45 10.57
CA ARG A 103 -3.09 -0.24 10.77
C ARG A 103 -2.74 -0.03 12.24
N ASP A 104 -3.69 -0.21 13.15
CA ASP A 104 -3.45 -0.08 14.59
C ASP A 104 -2.46 -1.14 15.09
N LYS A 105 -2.60 -2.41 14.68
CA LYS A 105 -1.64 -3.47 15.03
C LYS A 105 -0.23 -3.16 14.54
N ILE A 106 -0.09 -2.72 13.29
CA ILE A 106 1.21 -2.35 12.69
C ILE A 106 1.82 -1.19 13.49
N ARG A 107 1.06 -0.10 13.70
CA ARG A 107 1.50 1.06 14.49
C ARG A 107 1.98 0.65 15.86
N ASP A 108 1.17 -0.12 16.57
CA ASP A 108 1.41 -0.47 17.98
C ASP A 108 2.59 -1.44 18.10
N GLY A 109 2.76 -2.37 17.16
CA GLY A 109 3.92 -3.25 17.07
C GLY A 109 5.23 -2.47 16.89
N PHE A 110 5.28 -1.54 15.92
CA PHE A 110 6.45 -0.67 15.74
C PHE A 110 6.70 0.24 16.95
N ALA A 111 5.65 0.81 17.55
CA ALA A 111 5.79 1.66 18.74
C ALA A 111 6.30 0.89 19.98
N ALA A 112 5.96 -0.40 20.09
CA ALA A 112 6.44 -1.29 21.13
C ALA A 112 7.84 -1.87 20.86
N GLY A 113 8.39 -1.70 19.65
CA GLY A 113 9.63 -2.34 19.21
C GLY A 113 9.46 -3.83 18.85
N ASN A 114 8.21 -4.29 18.71
CA ASN A 114 7.86 -5.67 18.35
C ASN A 114 7.72 -5.80 16.83
N VAL A 115 8.82 -5.57 16.10
CA VAL A 115 8.80 -5.58 14.62
C VAL A 115 8.37 -6.94 14.07
N GLU A 116 8.80 -8.04 14.69
CA GLU A 116 8.39 -9.41 14.30
C GLU A 116 6.87 -9.62 14.38
N GLU A 117 6.21 -9.02 15.38
CA GLU A 117 4.75 -9.10 15.52
C GLU A 117 4.01 -8.14 14.56
N ALA A 118 4.69 -7.09 14.10
CA ALA A 118 4.16 -6.14 13.12
C ALA A 118 4.32 -6.63 11.68
N ASP A 119 5.32 -7.48 11.41
CA ASP A 119 5.67 -7.97 10.07
C ASP A 119 4.52 -8.75 9.40
N GLY A 120 3.91 -9.69 10.13
CA GLY A 120 2.75 -10.44 9.62
C GLY A 120 1.60 -9.52 9.19
N PRO A 121 1.07 -8.65 10.07
CA PRO A 121 0.08 -7.65 9.70
C PRO A 121 0.53 -6.72 8.56
N LEU A 122 1.82 -6.41 8.45
CA LEU A 122 2.38 -5.57 7.39
C LEU A 122 2.35 -6.26 6.02
N HIS A 123 2.52 -7.59 5.96
CA HIS A 123 2.30 -8.35 4.71
C HIS A 123 0.81 -8.49 4.40
N GLU A 124 -0.01 -8.79 5.40
CA GLU A 124 -1.45 -9.01 5.22
C GLU A 124 -2.20 -7.75 4.74
N VAL A 125 -1.73 -6.55 5.13
CA VAL A 125 -2.41 -5.30 4.75
C VAL A 125 -2.42 -5.09 3.24
N GLY A 126 -1.40 -5.57 2.52
CA GLY A 126 -1.35 -5.49 1.05
C GLY A 126 -2.53 -6.22 0.39
N HIS A 127 -2.77 -7.48 0.77
CA HIS A 127 -3.88 -8.26 0.26
C HIS A 127 -5.24 -7.65 0.59
N LEU A 128 -5.37 -7.07 1.79
CA LEU A 128 -6.60 -6.37 2.16
C LEU A 128 -6.83 -5.15 1.28
N LEU A 129 -5.79 -4.40 0.93
CA LEU A 129 -5.88 -3.23 0.06
C LEU A 129 -6.31 -3.61 -1.36
N GLU A 130 -5.81 -4.72 -1.93
CA GLU A 130 -6.29 -5.27 -3.22
C GLU A 130 -7.79 -5.61 -3.17
N GLY A 131 -8.23 -6.20 -2.06
CA GLY A 131 -9.65 -6.48 -1.82
C GLY A 131 -10.49 -5.22 -1.72
N ILE A 132 -9.99 -4.18 -1.05
CA ILE A 132 -10.67 -2.88 -0.96
C ILE A 132 -10.76 -2.22 -2.34
N GLU A 133 -9.71 -2.27 -3.17
CA GLU A 133 -9.74 -1.77 -4.55
C GLU A 133 -10.86 -2.43 -5.35
N THR A 134 -10.92 -3.76 -5.34
CA THR A 134 -11.99 -4.53 -6.00
C THR A 134 -13.38 -4.10 -5.53
N LEU A 135 -13.55 -3.88 -4.23
CA LEU A 135 -14.82 -3.41 -3.65
C LEU A 135 -15.16 -1.99 -4.07
N VAL A 136 -14.18 -1.10 -4.21
CA VAL A 136 -14.37 0.27 -4.72
C VAL A 136 -14.83 0.24 -6.17
N GLU A 137 -14.19 -0.55 -7.03
CA GLU A 137 -14.55 -0.66 -8.45
C GLU A 137 -15.99 -1.15 -8.62
N ALA A 138 -16.36 -2.20 -7.87
CA ALA A 138 -17.69 -2.79 -7.90
C ALA A 138 -18.78 -1.93 -7.21
N SER A 139 -18.39 -0.87 -6.49
CA SER A 139 -19.34 -0.05 -5.74
C SER A 139 -20.16 0.90 -6.62
N ALA A 140 -21.27 1.38 -6.05
CA ALA A 140 -22.10 2.46 -6.61
C ALA A 140 -21.59 3.86 -6.23
N MET A 141 -20.36 3.98 -5.73
CA MET A 141 -19.72 5.28 -5.45
C MET A 141 -19.62 6.12 -6.73
N SER A 142 -19.63 7.44 -6.58
CA SER A 142 -19.35 8.34 -7.71
C SER A 142 -17.90 8.20 -8.19
N GLU A 143 -17.63 8.62 -9.43
CA GLU A 143 -16.26 8.63 -9.98
C GLU A 143 -15.29 9.43 -9.10
N ASP A 144 -15.74 10.56 -8.54
CA ASP A 144 -14.93 11.36 -7.61
C ASP A 144 -14.61 10.57 -6.32
N GLN A 145 -15.58 9.84 -5.78
CA GLN A 145 -15.39 9.00 -4.59
C GLN A 145 -14.47 7.82 -4.89
N LYS A 146 -14.63 7.14 -6.04
CA LYS A 146 -13.73 6.07 -6.47
C LYS A 146 -12.31 6.58 -6.64
N SER A 147 -12.13 7.73 -7.29
CA SER A 147 -10.81 8.36 -7.45
C SER A 147 -10.17 8.72 -6.11
N GLN A 148 -10.94 9.23 -5.15
CA GLN A 148 -10.45 9.49 -3.79
C GLN A 148 -10.04 8.21 -3.07
N ALA A 149 -10.83 7.15 -3.19
CA ALA A 149 -10.51 5.85 -2.61
C ALA A 149 -9.24 5.26 -3.21
N MET A 150 -9.10 5.24 -4.54
CA MET A 150 -7.91 4.68 -5.21
C MET A 150 -6.63 5.43 -4.83
N LYS A 151 -6.66 6.76 -4.76
CA LYS A 151 -5.49 7.54 -4.30
C LYS A 151 -5.12 7.23 -2.85
N ALA A 152 -6.10 7.03 -1.98
CA ALA A 152 -5.84 6.64 -0.60
C ALA A 152 -5.26 5.21 -0.51
N ILE A 153 -5.75 4.27 -1.34
CA ILE A 153 -5.23 2.91 -1.43
C ILE A 153 -3.78 2.90 -1.93
N GLU A 154 -3.48 3.62 -3.01
CA GLU A 154 -2.11 3.80 -3.54
C GLU A 154 -1.17 4.37 -2.48
N THR A 155 -1.62 5.41 -1.76
CA THR A 155 -0.86 6.00 -0.65
C THR A 155 -0.53 4.97 0.43
N LEU A 156 -1.45 4.03 0.72
CA LEU A 156 -1.24 2.99 1.71
C LEU A 156 -0.29 1.91 1.20
N PHE A 157 -0.40 1.48 -0.06
CA PHE A 157 0.56 0.56 -0.67
C PHE A 157 1.98 1.13 -0.63
N ASP A 158 2.16 2.38 -1.05
CA ASP A 158 3.46 3.04 -1.02
C ASP A 158 3.98 3.15 0.41
N SER A 159 3.15 3.63 1.34
CA SER A 159 3.58 3.88 2.72
C SER A 159 3.94 2.58 3.45
N PHE A 160 3.13 1.53 3.31
CA PHE A 160 3.42 0.25 3.94
C PHE A 160 4.54 -0.50 3.22
N GLY A 161 4.65 -0.39 1.89
CA GLY A 161 5.75 -0.95 1.13
C GLY A 161 7.11 -0.37 1.51
N GLU A 162 7.17 0.94 1.78
CA GLU A 162 8.39 1.59 2.31
C GLU A 162 8.75 1.10 3.72
N VAL A 163 7.74 0.82 4.56
CA VAL A 163 7.98 0.26 5.90
C VAL A 163 8.43 -1.20 5.80
N ASP A 164 7.82 -1.99 4.93
CA ASP A 164 8.20 -3.38 4.68
C ASP A 164 9.64 -3.49 4.16
N ALA A 165 9.98 -2.68 3.16
CA ALA A 165 11.34 -2.59 2.64
C ALA A 165 12.36 -2.25 3.74
N ARG A 166 11.98 -1.40 4.71
CA ARG A 166 12.83 -1.06 5.86
C ARG A 166 13.03 -2.22 6.83
N VAL A 167 11.99 -3.01 7.08
CA VAL A 167 12.02 -4.19 7.96
C VAL A 167 12.90 -5.28 7.38
N HIS A 168 12.79 -5.53 6.06
CA HIS A 168 13.47 -6.63 5.39
C HIS A 168 14.85 -6.27 4.83
N ASP A 169 15.27 -5.01 4.93
CA ASP A 169 16.63 -4.61 4.60
C ASP A 169 17.59 -4.83 5.77
N ALA A 170 18.41 -5.87 5.66
CA ALA A 170 19.46 -6.20 6.63
C ALA A 170 20.48 -5.06 6.85
N LYS A 171 20.59 -4.10 5.93
CA LYS A 171 21.50 -2.94 6.06
C LYS A 171 20.83 -1.69 6.60
N GLY A 172 19.50 -1.59 6.49
CA GLY A 172 18.72 -0.42 6.89
C GLY A 172 18.99 0.85 6.08
N GLU A 173 19.32 0.69 4.81
CA GLU A 173 19.55 1.74 3.82
C GLU A 173 18.31 2.02 2.96
N ALA A 174 17.37 1.07 2.87
CA ALA A 174 16.12 1.17 2.13
C ALA A 174 14.90 1.42 3.03
N GLY A 175 13.84 1.95 2.42
CA GLY A 175 12.55 2.12 3.05
C GLY A 175 12.49 3.28 4.05
N LYS A 176 11.43 3.29 4.85
CA LYS A 176 11.16 4.31 5.88
C LYS A 176 10.74 3.68 7.19
N GLU A 177 11.05 4.35 8.29
CA GLU A 177 10.47 4.00 9.58
C GLU A 177 8.96 4.28 9.58
N TYR A 178 8.18 3.47 10.31
CA TYR A 178 6.72 3.68 10.40
C TYR A 178 6.36 5.12 10.82
N THR A 179 7.15 5.72 11.73
CA THR A 179 6.91 7.07 12.22
C THR A 179 7.02 8.15 11.13
N GLU A 180 7.77 7.90 10.06
CA GLU A 180 7.92 8.83 8.94
C GLU A 180 6.68 8.84 8.03
N VAL A 181 5.98 7.71 7.94
CA VAL A 181 4.78 7.54 7.11
C VAL A 181 3.47 7.60 7.89
N ALA A 182 3.50 7.53 9.22
CA ALA A 182 2.33 7.38 10.09
C ALA A 182 1.20 8.39 9.79
N LYS A 183 1.53 9.66 9.55
CA LYS A 183 0.53 10.69 9.24
C LYS A 183 -0.14 10.45 7.88
N SER A 184 0.62 9.96 6.89
CA SER A 184 0.11 9.64 5.56
C SER A 184 -0.86 8.46 5.64
N VAL A 185 -0.43 7.41 6.35
CA VAL A 185 -1.24 6.21 6.63
C VAL A 185 -2.54 6.60 7.34
N ASP A 186 -2.46 7.38 8.43
CA ASP A 186 -3.63 7.81 9.19
C ASP A 186 -4.62 8.61 8.34
N ALA A 187 -4.12 9.52 7.49
CA ALA A 187 -4.95 10.32 6.61
C ALA A 187 -5.64 9.48 5.52
N ALA A 188 -4.92 8.52 4.94
CA ALA A 188 -5.47 7.63 3.92
C ALA A 188 -6.54 6.68 4.50
N VAL A 189 -6.28 6.04 5.64
CA VAL A 189 -7.28 5.21 6.36
C VAL A 189 -8.50 6.05 6.73
N LYS A 190 -8.31 7.29 7.18
CA LYS A 190 -9.42 8.20 7.47
C LYS A 190 -10.25 8.50 6.22
N THR A 191 -9.60 8.77 5.09
CA THR A 191 -10.29 9.05 3.81
C THR A 191 -11.19 7.88 3.42
N LEU A 192 -10.68 6.65 3.48
CA LEU A 192 -11.46 5.44 3.20
C LEU A 192 -12.62 5.26 4.19
N SER A 193 -12.39 5.57 5.47
CA SER A 193 -13.43 5.51 6.51
C SER A 193 -14.54 6.53 6.29
N ASP A 194 -14.19 7.77 5.94
CA ASP A 194 -15.17 8.82 5.64
C ASP A 194 -16.03 8.45 4.42
N LEU A 195 -15.43 7.82 3.40
CA LEU A 195 -16.16 7.29 2.24
C LEU A 195 -17.09 6.14 2.60
N ALA A 196 -16.66 5.24 3.49
CA ALA A 196 -17.51 4.15 3.98
C ALA A 196 -18.73 4.68 4.74
N ASP A 197 -18.55 5.76 5.51
CA ASP A 197 -19.65 6.40 6.24
C ASP A 197 -20.56 7.24 5.34
N ALA A 198 -20.02 7.82 4.27
CA ALA A 198 -20.82 8.49 3.25
C ALA A 198 -21.71 7.51 2.48
N ALA A 199 -21.20 6.31 2.17
CA ALA A 199 -21.94 5.28 1.44
C ALA A 199 -23.12 4.65 2.22
N LYS A 200 -23.18 4.85 3.54
CA LYS A 200 -24.29 4.38 4.41
C LYS A 200 -25.49 5.34 4.44
N LYS A 201 -25.32 6.57 3.93
CA LYS A 201 -26.32 7.66 4.01
C LYS A 201 -27.13 7.74 2.73
#